data_AF-A0A2M9KAZ1-F1
#
_entry.id   AF-A0A2M9KAZ1-F1
#
_cell.length_a   1.000
_cell.length_b   1.000
_cell.length_c   1.000
_cell.angle_alpha   90.00
_cell.angle_beta   90.00
_cell.angle_gamma   90.00
#
_symmetry.space_group_name_H-M   'P 1'
#
loop_
_entity.id
_entity.type
_entity.pdbx_description
1 polymer ?
#
loop_
_entity_poly.entity_id
_entity_poly.type
_entity_poly.pdbx_seq_one_letter_code
_entity_poly.pdbx_strand_id
1 'polypeptide(L)'
;METVVEMVHADTHSDYLDMAETLLQSGYKDAAAVITGTSLEVHVRTLCVKYGVDTKLASGAPKKADVMNADLKKADVYDGLRQKQITAWMDLRNKAAHGDYQSYDEHQVRMFIDGVRDFMLKYSA
;
A
#
# COMPACT_ATOMS: atom_id res chain seq x y z
N MET A 1 10.59 15.47 -14.04
CA MET A 1 10.32 14.74 -15.29
C MET A 1 10.19 13.30 -14.88
N GLU A 2 8.98 12.75 -14.89
CA GLU A 2 8.74 11.37 -14.48
C GLU A 2 9.39 10.42 -15.49
N THR A 3 9.99 9.34 -15.00
CA THR A 3 10.59 8.32 -15.86
C THR A 3 9.49 7.45 -16.48
N VAL A 4 9.79 6.81 -17.61
CA VAL A 4 8.87 5.85 -18.24
C VAL A 4 8.49 4.71 -17.28
N VAL A 5 9.41 4.33 -16.39
CA VAL A 5 9.17 3.31 -15.36
C VAL A 5 8.19 3.80 -14.30
N GLU A 6 8.32 5.04 -13.84
CA GLU A 6 7.37 5.66 -12.89
C GLU A 6 5.97 5.77 -13.51
N MET A 7 5.86 6.15 -14.79
CA MET A 7 4.58 6.23 -15.50
C MET A 7 3.91 4.84 -15.62
N VAL A 8 4.66 3.81 -16.02
CA VAL A 8 4.12 2.44 -16.12
C VAL A 8 3.68 1.90 -14.74
N HIS A 9 4.40 2.25 -13.67
CA HIS A 9 3.98 1.91 -12.32
C HIS A 9 2.74 2.68 -11.89
N ALA A 10 2.63 3.96 -12.20
CA ALA A 10 1.44 4.75 -11.89
C ALA A 10 0.19 4.17 -12.57
N ASP A 11 0.31 3.81 -13.86
CA ASP A 11 -0.78 3.23 -14.65
C ASP A 11 -1.25 1.90 -14.05
N THR A 12 -0.33 0.97 -13.79
CA THR A 12 -0.69 -0.35 -13.23
C THR A 12 -1.27 -0.27 -11.82
N HIS A 13 -0.79 0.64 -10.96
CA HIS A 13 -1.39 0.85 -9.63
C HIS A 13 -2.78 1.49 -9.72
N SER A 14 -2.99 2.43 -10.67
CA SER A 14 -4.31 3.01 -10.92
C SER A 14 -5.30 1.92 -11.29
N ASP A 15 -4.93 1.01 -12.20
CA ASP A 15 -5.76 -0.12 -12.62
C ASP A 15 -6.17 -1.02 -11.43
N TYR A 16 -5.25 -1.27 -10.48
CA TYR A 16 -5.57 -2.07 -9.30
C TYR A 16 -6.48 -1.36 -8.30
N LEU A 17 -6.31 -0.05 -8.07
CA LEU A 17 -7.21 0.69 -7.19
C LEU A 17 -8.60 0.86 -7.80
N ASP A 18 -8.70 0.98 -9.12
CA ASP A 18 -9.98 1.02 -9.82
C ASP A 18 -10.68 -0.35 -9.84
N MET A 19 -9.90 -1.44 -9.85
CA MET A 19 -10.43 -2.78 -9.59
C MET A 19 -10.96 -2.91 -8.14
N ALA A 20 -10.21 -2.43 -7.15
CA ALA A 20 -10.65 -2.45 -5.75
C ALA A 20 -11.94 -1.65 -5.53
N GLU A 21 -12.03 -0.49 -6.17
CA GLU A 21 -13.22 0.36 -6.22
C GLU A 21 -14.43 -0.41 -6.78
N THR A 22 -14.26 -1.06 -7.94
CA THR A 22 -15.32 -1.84 -8.59
C THR A 22 -15.78 -3.03 -7.72
N LEU A 23 -14.83 -3.72 -7.08
CA LEU A 23 -15.12 -4.82 -6.17
C LEU A 23 -15.93 -4.35 -4.96
N LEU A 24 -15.56 -3.21 -4.37
CA LEU A 24 -16.27 -2.64 -3.23
C LEU A 24 -17.71 -2.26 -3.61
N GLN A 25 -17.89 -1.59 -4.75
CA GLN A 25 -19.22 -1.22 -5.27
C GLN A 25 -20.09 -2.44 -5.59
N SER A 26 -19.47 -3.58 -5.89
CA SER A 26 -20.16 -4.86 -6.13
C SER A 26 -20.41 -5.68 -4.85
N GLY A 27 -20.09 -5.15 -3.67
CA GLY A 27 -20.29 -5.81 -2.38
C GLY A 27 -19.17 -6.79 -1.98
N TYR A 28 -18.06 -6.84 -2.73
CA TYR A 28 -16.92 -7.70 -2.44
C TYR A 28 -15.89 -6.97 -1.57
N LYS A 29 -16.27 -6.57 -0.35
CA LYS A 29 -15.43 -5.75 0.56
C LYS A 29 -14.06 -6.37 0.83
N ASP A 30 -14.01 -7.69 1.04
CA ASP A 30 -12.79 -8.38 1.47
C ASP A 30 -11.80 -8.47 0.30
N ALA A 31 -12.31 -8.74 -0.90
CA ALA A 31 -11.50 -8.73 -2.13
C ALA A 31 -10.96 -7.32 -2.41
N ALA A 32 -11.80 -6.29 -2.25
CA ALA A 32 -11.37 -4.90 -2.39
C ALA A 32 -10.25 -4.54 -1.40
N ALA A 33 -10.35 -4.99 -0.14
CA ALA A 33 -9.32 -4.80 0.87
C ALA A 33 -7.99 -5.50 0.51
N VAL A 34 -8.05 -6.74 0.00
CA VAL A 34 -6.86 -7.50 -0.44
C VAL A 34 -6.16 -6.82 -1.63
N ILE A 35 -6.92 -6.37 -2.64
CA ILE A 35 -6.34 -5.68 -3.80
C ILE A 35 -5.71 -4.35 -3.38
N THR A 36 -6.42 -3.55 -2.59
CA THR A 36 -5.90 -2.27 -2.06
C THR A 36 -4.62 -2.46 -1.27
N GLY A 37 -4.60 -3.49 -0.41
CA GLY A 37 -3.44 -3.86 0.39
C GLY A 37 -2.25 -4.33 -0.43
N THR A 38 -2.50 -5.04 -1.53
CA THR A 38 -1.45 -5.46 -2.48
C THR A 38 -0.84 -4.23 -3.16
N SER A 39 -1.67 -3.30 -3.65
CA SER A 39 -1.21 -2.04 -4.23
C SER A 39 -0.35 -1.24 -3.26
N LEU A 40 -0.77 -1.12 -1.99
CA LEU A 40 0.01 -0.44 -0.96
C LEU A 40 1.38 -1.10 -0.74
N GLU A 41 1.44 -2.43 -0.65
CA GLU A 41 2.71 -3.15 -0.45
C GLU A 41 3.68 -2.96 -1.61
N VAL A 42 3.18 -3.07 -2.85
CA VAL A 42 4.01 -2.86 -4.05
C VAL A 42 4.53 -1.42 -4.08
N HIS A 43 3.67 -0.43 -3.84
CA HIS A 43 4.06 0.97 -3.85
C HIS A 43 5.09 1.31 -2.75
N VAL A 44 4.92 0.82 -1.52
CA VAL A 44 5.92 0.96 -0.44
C VAL A 44 7.27 0.35 -0.86
N ARG A 45 7.25 -0.81 -1.52
CA ARG A 45 8.46 -1.45 -2.04
C ARG A 45 9.12 -0.62 -3.14
N THR A 46 8.35 -0.04 -4.06
CA THR A 46 8.86 0.83 -5.11
C THR A 46 9.47 2.11 -4.53
N LEU A 47 8.83 2.72 -3.53
CA LEU A 47 9.42 3.84 -2.79
C LEU A 47 10.76 3.45 -2.15
N CYS A 48 10.87 2.27 -1.56
CA CYS A 48 12.16 1.81 -1.04
C CYS A 48 13.24 1.77 -2.12
N VAL A 49 12.93 1.24 -3.31
CA VAL A 49 13.87 1.22 -4.44
C VAL A 49 14.27 2.64 -4.85
N LYS A 50 13.29 3.55 -5.00
CA LYS A 50 13.51 4.94 -5.39
C LYS A 50 14.43 5.71 -4.43
N TYR A 51 14.25 5.50 -3.13
CA TYR A 51 15.01 6.20 -2.08
C TYR A 51 16.22 5.42 -1.55
N GLY A 52 16.61 4.32 -2.21
CA GLY A 52 17.80 3.55 -1.83
C GLY A 52 17.67 2.82 -0.48
N VAL A 53 16.45 2.50 -0.07
CA VAL A 53 16.16 1.69 1.13
C VAL A 53 16.15 0.21 0.77
N ASP A 54 16.90 -0.61 1.50
CA ASP A 54 16.96 -2.04 1.25
C ASP A 54 15.59 -2.72 1.37
N THR A 55 15.20 -3.49 0.35
CA THR A 55 13.94 -4.25 0.31
C THR A 55 14.10 -5.71 0.77
N LYS A 56 15.33 -6.12 1.10
CA LYS A 56 15.69 -7.47 1.55
C LYS A 56 16.38 -7.41 2.92
N LEU A 57 16.22 -8.46 3.70
CA LEU A 57 16.97 -8.69 4.93
C LEU A 57 18.40 -9.12 4.59
N ALA A 58 19.31 -9.07 5.57
CA ALA A 58 20.67 -9.57 5.42
C ALA A 58 20.73 -11.06 5.02
N SER A 59 19.69 -11.84 5.33
CA SER A 59 19.52 -13.23 4.90
C SER A 59 19.14 -13.39 3.42
N GLY A 60 18.86 -12.29 2.71
CA GLY A 60 18.36 -12.28 1.33
C GLY A 60 16.84 -12.42 1.18
N ALA A 61 16.12 -12.74 2.28
CA ALA A 61 14.67 -12.83 2.27
C ALA A 61 14.01 -11.43 2.08
N PRO A 62 12.84 -11.34 1.44
CA PRO A 62 12.10 -10.07 1.32
C PRO A 62 11.77 -9.47 2.69
N LYS A 63 11.93 -8.15 2.85
CA LYS A 63 11.43 -7.45 4.04
C LYS A 63 9.90 -7.42 4.02
N LYS A 64 9.32 -7.52 5.22
CA LYS A 64 7.88 -7.26 5.46
C LYS A 64 7.57 -5.80 5.17
N ALA A 65 6.35 -5.53 4.73
CA ALA A 65 5.87 -4.19 4.41
C ALA A 65 6.01 -3.22 5.60
N ASP A 66 5.69 -3.66 6.83
CA ASP A 66 5.84 -2.83 8.04
C ASP A 66 7.29 -2.40 8.30
N VAL A 67 8.25 -3.27 8.00
CA VAL A 67 9.68 -2.97 8.16
C VAL A 67 10.11 -1.94 7.12
N MET A 68 9.67 -2.11 5.86
CA MET A 68 9.92 -1.14 4.80
C MET A 68 9.30 0.22 5.11
N ASN A 69 8.07 0.25 5.64
CA ASN A 69 7.41 1.48 6.08
C ASN A 69 8.21 2.21 7.18
N ALA A 70 8.71 1.48 8.17
CA ALA A 70 9.55 2.05 9.21
C ALA A 70 10.89 2.57 8.66
N ASP A 71 11.48 1.86 7.70
CA ASP A 71 12.76 2.27 7.10
C ASP A 71 12.59 3.51 6.20
N LEU A 72 11.50 3.64 5.45
CA LEU A 72 11.17 4.85 4.69
C LEU A 72 11.00 6.08 5.60
N LYS A 73 10.36 5.91 6.77
CA LYS A 73 10.28 6.97 7.78
C LYS A 73 11.66 7.34 8.34
N LYS A 74 12.57 6.37 8.52
CA LYS A 74 13.95 6.65 8.99
C LYS A 74 14.78 7.36 7.92
N ALA A 75 14.47 7.13 6.65
CA ALA A 75 15.07 7.82 5.51
C ALA A 75 14.40 9.18 5.22
N ASP A 76 13.55 9.69 6.11
CA ASP A 76 12.83 10.96 6.00
C ASP A 76 12.00 11.11 4.71
N VAL A 77 11.55 9.99 4.10
CA VAL A 77 10.65 10.02 2.94
C VAL A 77 9.26 10.55 3.34
N TYR A 78 8.81 10.21 4.54
CA TYR A 78 7.61 10.76 5.15
C TYR A 78 7.70 10.77 6.68
N ASP A 79 6.83 11.55 7.31
CA ASP A 79 6.82 11.75 8.75
C ASP A 79 6.22 10.57 9.55
N GLY A 80 6.29 10.69 10.88
CA GLY A 80 5.77 9.66 11.79
C GLY A 80 4.24 9.55 11.79
N LEU A 81 3.52 10.59 11.37
CA LEU A 81 2.05 10.53 11.25
C LEU A 81 1.69 9.64 10.06
N ARG A 82 2.33 9.86 8.92
CA ARG A 82 2.14 9.04 7.72
C ARG A 82 2.55 7.59 7.95
N GLN A 83 3.67 7.35 8.64
CA GLN A 83 4.09 6.00 9.02
C GLN A 83 2.98 5.25 9.77
N LYS A 84 2.37 5.87 10.79
CA LYS A 84 1.30 5.26 11.60
C LYS A 84 0.04 4.98 10.79
N GLN A 85 -0.31 5.89 9.87
CA GLN A 85 -1.44 5.69 8.97
C GLN A 85 -1.22 4.48 8.06
N ILE A 86 -0.03 4.37 7.45
CA ILE A 86 0.34 3.22 6.63
C ILE A 86 0.35 1.92 7.46
N THR A 87 0.81 1.97 8.71
CA THR A 87 0.73 0.80 9.62
C THR A 87 -0.70 0.36 9.87
N ALA A 88 -1.64 1.28 10.09
CA ALA A 88 -3.05 0.94 10.27
C ALA A 88 -3.65 0.29 9.00
N TRP A 89 -3.26 0.77 7.83
CA TRP A 89 -3.65 0.17 6.55
C TRP A 89 -3.05 -1.23 6.32
N MET A 90 -1.78 -1.43 6.72
CA MET A 90 -1.13 -2.74 6.68
C MET A 90 -1.83 -3.75 7.60
N ASP A 91 -2.32 -3.31 8.76
CA ASP A 91 -3.14 -4.15 9.66
C ASP A 91 -4.46 -4.57 8.99
N LEU A 92 -5.19 -3.65 8.36
CA LEU A 92 -6.41 -3.96 7.61
C LEU A 92 -6.13 -4.96 6.48
N ARG A 93 -5.08 -4.73 5.68
CA ARG A 93 -4.60 -5.66 4.65
C ARG A 93 -4.30 -7.05 5.22
N ASN A 94 -3.66 -7.12 6.40
CA ASN A 94 -3.34 -8.40 7.03
C ASN A 94 -4.59 -9.15 7.46
N LYS A 95 -5.55 -8.48 8.11
CA LYS A 95 -6.85 -9.06 8.45
C LYS A 95 -7.56 -9.61 7.21
N ALA A 96 -7.58 -8.84 6.13
CA ALA A 96 -8.18 -9.27 4.87
C ALA A 96 -7.47 -10.50 4.27
N ALA A 97 -6.14 -10.47 4.15
CA ALA A 97 -5.37 -11.59 3.59
C ALA A 97 -5.43 -12.87 4.44
N HIS A 98 -5.74 -12.77 5.73
CA HIS A 98 -5.82 -13.89 6.66
C HIS A 98 -7.27 -14.33 7.01
N GLY A 99 -8.28 -13.74 6.37
CA GLY A 99 -9.68 -14.18 6.53
C GLY A 99 -10.43 -13.60 7.74
N ASP A 100 -9.89 -12.60 8.42
CA ASP A 100 -10.52 -11.96 9.57
C ASP A 100 -11.51 -10.86 9.13
N TYR A 101 -12.52 -11.25 8.37
CA TYR A 101 -13.46 -10.35 7.69
C TYR A 101 -14.45 -9.63 8.62
N GLN A 102 -14.51 -10.02 9.90
CA GLN A 102 -15.37 -9.38 10.90
C GLN A 102 -14.67 -8.23 11.63
N SER A 103 -13.34 -8.14 11.52
CA SER A 103 -12.54 -7.11 12.19
C SER A 103 -12.52 -5.76 11.48
N TYR A 104 -13.16 -5.67 10.31
CA TYR A 104 -13.32 -4.43 9.55
C TYR A 104 -14.63 -4.41 8.74
N ASP A 105 -15.10 -3.20 8.46
CA ASP A 105 -16.32 -2.94 7.70
C ASP A 105 -16.07 -2.31 6.31
N GLU A 106 -17.13 -2.19 5.52
CA GLU A 106 -17.09 -1.62 4.17
C GLU A 106 -16.63 -0.15 4.16
N HIS A 107 -16.99 0.62 5.19
CA HIS A 107 -16.60 2.03 5.30
C HIS A 107 -15.10 2.16 5.54
N GLN A 108 -14.51 1.30 6.36
CA GLN A 108 -13.07 1.23 6.56
C GLN A 108 -12.34 0.84 5.26
N VAL A 109 -12.89 -0.07 4.45
CA VAL A 109 -12.32 -0.41 3.14
C VAL A 109 -12.42 0.76 2.16
N ARG A 110 -13.53 1.50 2.14
CA ARG A 110 -13.67 2.75 1.36
C ARG A 110 -12.58 3.75 1.72
N MET A 111 -12.43 4.06 3.01
CA MET A 111 -11.40 4.98 3.49
C MET A 111 -9.98 4.48 3.20
N PHE A 112 -9.79 3.16 3.19
CA PHE A 112 -8.52 2.54 2.86
C PHE A 112 -8.16 2.76 1.38
N ILE A 113 -9.09 2.52 0.44
CA ILE A 113 -8.91 2.77 -0.99
C ILE A 113 -8.54 4.24 -1.22
N ASP A 114 -9.36 5.16 -0.71
CA ASP A 114 -9.17 6.60 -0.92
C ASP A 114 -7.86 7.09 -0.30
N GLY A 115 -7.51 6.57 0.88
CA GLY A 115 -6.27 6.89 1.57
C GLY A 115 -5.03 6.39 0.85
N VAL A 116 -5.06 5.18 0.29
CA VAL A 116 -3.94 4.65 -0.51
C VAL A 116 -3.81 5.41 -1.82
N ARG A 117 -4.93 5.78 -2.47
CA ARG A 117 -4.92 6.62 -3.67
C ARG A 117 -4.26 7.98 -3.40
N ASP A 118 -4.64 8.67 -2.33
CA ASP A 118 -4.00 9.93 -1.90
C ASP A 118 -2.51 9.74 -1.60
N PHE A 119 -2.15 8.66 -0.89
CA PHE A 119 -0.77 8.35 -0.56
C PHE A 119 0.08 8.18 -1.82
N MET A 120 -0.39 7.40 -2.79
CA MET A 120 0.35 7.15 -4.04
C MET A 120 0.53 8.42 -4.87
N LEU A 121 -0.48 9.31 -4.89
CA LEU A 121 -0.38 10.61 -5.57
C LEU A 121 0.63 11.54 -4.88
N LYS A 122 0.64 11.56 -3.55
CA LYS A 122 1.53 12.43 -2.77
C LYS A 122 2.99 11.96 -2.79
N TYR A 123 3.21 10.65 -2.85
CA TYR A 123 4.53 10.03 -2.83
C TYR A 123 4.73 9.22 -4.11
N SER A 124 4.97 9.89 -5.23
CA SER A 124 5.22 9.18 -6.49
C SER A 124 6.45 8.28 -6.38
N ALA A 125 6.29 7.03 -6.80
CA ALA A 125 7.29 5.97 -6.68
C ALA A 125 7.85 5.60 -8.04
#